data_AF-A0A519RVJ9-F1
#
_entry.id   AF-A0A519RVJ9-F1
#
_cell.length_a   1.000
_cell.length_b   1.000
_cell.length_c   1.000
_cell.angle_alpha   90.00
_cell.angle_beta   90.00
_cell.angle_gamma   90.00
#
_symmetry.space_group_name_H-M   'P 1'
#
loop_
_entity.id
_entity.type
_entity.pdbx_description
1 polymer ?
#
loop_
_entity_poly.entity_id
_entity_poly.type
_entity_poly.pdbx_seq_one_letter_code
_entity_poly.pdbx_strand_id
1 'polypeptide(L)' 'MSLSLTGEYDCKLDPKGRLVLPAKVKAALPNADANQLVLMRGLDPCLVLY' A
#
# COMPACT_ATOMS: atom_id res chain seq x y z
N MET A 1 16.86 -4.69 -10.88
CA MET A 1 15.58 -4.16 -11.36
C MET A 1 14.93 -3.49 -10.14
N SER A 2 14.87 -2.16 -10.07
CA SER A 2 14.32 -1.50 -8.87
C SER A 2 12.80 -1.60 -8.88
N LEU A 3 12.23 -2.01 -7.75
CA LEU A 3 10.79 -1.94 -7.50
C LEU A 3 10.44 -0.46 -7.28
N SER A 4 9.72 0.16 -8.22
CA SER A 4 9.25 1.55 -8.07
C SER A 4 7.77 1.56 -7.73
N LEU A 5 7.44 1.85 -6.47
CA LEU A 5 6.08 2.04 -5.99
C LEU A 5 5.68 3.52 -6.10
N THR A 6 5.54 4.00 -7.34
CA THR A 6 5.23 5.41 -7.63
C THR A 6 3.87 5.56 -8.28
N GLY A 7 3.15 6.62 -7.90
CA GLY A 7 1.87 7.01 -8.49
C GLY A 7 0.85 7.42 -7.43
N GLU A 8 -0.14 8.19 -7.85
CA GLU A 8 -1.27 8.63 -7.03
C GLU A 8 -2.52 7.86 -7.44
N TYR A 9 -3.29 7.41 -6.44
CA TYR A 9 -4.46 6.57 -6.66
C TYR A 9 -5.56 6.96 -5.68
N ASP A 10 -6.74 7.27 -6.18
CA ASP A 10 -7.93 7.43 -5.35
C ASP A 10 -8.48 6.06 -4.94
N CYS A 11 -8.41 5.77 -3.64
CA CYS A 11 -8.90 4.52 -3.08
C CYS A 11 -10.04 4.79 -2.10
N LYS A 12 -11.10 3.99 -2.18
CA LYS A 12 -12.20 4.06 -1.21
C LYS A 12 -11.90 3.14 -0.02
N LEU A 13 -12.20 3.65 1.16
CA LEU A 13 -12.27 2.86 2.39
C LEU A 13 -13.66 2.24 2.51
N ASP A 14 -13.68 0.97 2.90
CA ASP A 14 -14.93 0.31 3.26
C ASP A 14 -15.35 0.66 4.71
N PRO A 15 -16.58 0.32 5.14
CA PRO A 15 -17.06 0.61 6.49
C PRO A 15 -16.26 -0.05 7.62
N LYS A 16 -15.41 -1.03 7.30
CA LYS A 16 -14.54 -1.72 8.26
C LYS A 16 -13.14 -1.11 8.30
N GLY A 17 -12.91 -0.01 7.60
CA GLY A 17 -11.61 0.63 7.53
C GLY A 17 -10.61 -0.14 6.67
N ARG A 18 -11.06 -1.02 5.77
CA ARG A 18 -10.18 -1.74 4.85
C ARG A 18 -10.00 -0.93 3.57
N LEU A 19 -8.76 -0.94 3.07
CA LEU A 19 -8.38 -0.37 1.78
C LEU A 19 -7.81 -1.48 0.91
N VAL A 20 -8.26 -1.55 -0.33
CA VAL A 20 -7.70 -2.46 -1.32
C VAL A 20 -6.55 -1.75 -2.03
N LEU A 21 -5.35 -2.33 -2.00
CA LEU A 21 -4.21 -1.79 -2.74
C LEU A 21 -4.52 -1.76 -4.25
N PRO A 22 -4.12 -0.69 -4.97
CA PRO A 22 -4.26 -0.60 -6.42
C PRO A 22 -3.63 -1.81 -7.13
N ALA A 23 -4.20 -2.22 -8.26
CA ALA A 23 -3.73 -3.40 -8.99
C ALA A 23 -2.25 -3.31 -9.39
N LYS A 24 -1.79 -2.11 -9.80
CA LYS A 24 -0.38 -1.86 -10.15
C LYS A 24 0.56 -2.03 -8.96
N VAL A 25 0.15 -1.56 -7.79
CA VAL A 25 0.93 -1.71 -6.53
C VAL A 25 1.03 -3.18 -6.17
N LYS A 26 -0.08 -3.91 -6.19
CA LYS A 26 -0.09 -5.36 -5.90
C LYS A 26 0.80 -6.16 -6.84
N ALA A 27 0.78 -5.85 -8.14
CA ALA A 27 1.61 -6.52 -9.14
C ALA A 27 3.12 -6.22 -8.97
N ALA A 28 3.45 -5.10 -8.33
CA ALA A 28 4.83 -4.73 -8.01
C ALA A 28 5.32 -5.36 -6.70
N LEU A 29 4.46 -5.95 -5.85
CA LEU A 29 4.89 -6.56 -4.60
C LEU A 29 5.66 -7.88 -4.85
N PRO A 30 6.72 -8.16 -4.08
CA PRO A 30 7.45 -9.41 -4.19
C PRO A 30 6.59 -10.60 -3.69
N ASN A 31 6.61 -11.71 -4.44
CA ASN A 31 5.78 -12.88 -4.18
C ASN A 31 6.04 -13.57 -2.82
N ALA A 32 7.22 -13.37 -2.22
CA ALA A 32 7.59 -14.00 -0.96
C ALA A 32 6.91 -13.37 0.27
N ASP A 33 6.56 -12.08 0.19
CA ASP A 33 6.09 -11.28 1.33
C ASP A 33 4.71 -10.64 1.11
N ALA A 34 3.98 -11.05 0.06
CA ALA A 34 2.71 -10.43 -0.35
C ALA A 34 1.60 -10.39 0.73
N ASN A 35 1.77 -11.14 1.83
CA ASN A 35 0.83 -11.20 2.95
C ASN A 35 1.28 -10.44 4.21
N GLN A 36 2.46 -9.82 4.20
CA GLN A 36 2.96 -9.07 5.35
C GLN A 36 3.28 -7.64 4.93
N LEU A 37 2.54 -6.70 5.49
CA LEU A 37 2.76 -5.27 5.32
C LEU A 37 2.82 -4.63 6.70
N VAL A 38 3.70 -3.65 6.85
CA VAL A 38 3.82 -2.88 8.09
C VAL A 38 3.18 -1.52 7.88
N LEU A 39 2.22 -1.19 8.75
CA LEU A 39 1.56 0.11 8.77
C LEU A 39 2.07 0.95 9.94
N MET A 40 2.44 2.20 9.66
CA MET A 40 2.99 3.13 10.64
C MET A 40 2.34 4.50 10.50
N ARG A 41 2.32 5.28 11.58
CA ARG A 41 1.99 6.70 11.48
C ARG A 41 3.21 7.47 11.00
N GLY A 42 3.05 8.27 9.95
CA GLY A 42 4.10 9.13 9.42
C GLY A 42 4.32 10.39 10.27
N LEU A 43 5.24 11.23 9.81
CA LEU A 43 5.48 12.55 10.39
C LEU A 43 4.31 13.50 10.11
N ASP A 44 3.83 13.49 8.87
CA ASP A 44 2.57 14.11 8.48
C ASP A 44 1.37 13.32 9.04
N PRO A 45 0.16 13.88 9.07
CA PRO A 45 -1.07 13.19 9.50
C PRO A 45 -1.54 12.13 8.47
N CYS A 46 -0.61 11.28 8.04
CA CYS A 46 -0.76 10.23 7.05
C CYS A 46 -0.25 8.89 7.61
N LEU A 47 -0.70 7.81 7.02
CA LEU A 47 -0.18 6.48 7.27
C LEU A 47 0.88 6.14 6.22
N VAL A 48 1.95 5.48 6.66
CA VAL A 48 3.02 4.98 5.79
C VAL A 48 2.96 3.46 5.81
N LEU A 49 3.05 2.86 4.62
CA LEU A 49 2.97 1.42 4.40
C LEU A 49 4.30 0.94 3.82
N TYR A 50 4.86 -0.14 4.39
CA TYR A 50 6.08 -0.81 3.95
C TYR A 50 5.81 -2.28 3.67
#